data_AF-A0AAV2H0A7-F1
#
_entry.id   AF-A0AAV2H0A7-F1
#
_cell.length_a   1.000
_cell.length_b   1.000
_cell.length_c   1.000
_cell.angle_alpha   90.00
_cell.angle_beta   90.00
_cell.angle_gamma   90.00
#
_symmetry.space_group_name_H-M   'P 1'
#
loop_
_entity.id
_entity.type
_entity.pdbx_description
1 polymer ?
#
loop_
_entity_poly.entity_id
_entity_poly.type
_entity_poly.pdbx_seq_one_letter_code
_entity_poly.pdbx_strand_id
1 'polypeptide(L)' 'TINISISTVLEKDGGDVKAVPFTNNAVTRRIDEMSEGIEIQLVEKLKTRKFSVQMDESTLRDSEALLITYVRYID' A
#
# COMPACT_ATOMS: atom_id res chain seq x y z
N THR A 1 14.34 -19.02 -10.82
CA THR A 1 15.53 -18.13 -10.87
C THR A 1 15.81 -17.47 -9.53
N ILE A 2 14.87 -16.76 -8.90
CA ILE A 2 15.10 -16.04 -7.62
C ILE A 2 15.53 -16.95 -6.44
N ASN A 3 14.87 -18.10 -6.23
CA ASN A 3 15.23 -19.02 -5.14
C ASN A 3 16.66 -19.57 -5.27
N ILE A 4 17.13 -19.80 -6.49
CA ILE A 4 18.47 -20.32 -6.76
C ILE A 4 19.52 -19.29 -6.35
N SER A 5 19.28 -18.00 -6.65
CA SER A 5 20.18 -16.90 -6.28
C SER A 5 20.32 -16.73 -4.76
N ILE A 6 19.24 -16.94 -4.00
CA ILE A 6 19.25 -16.80 -2.53
C ILE A 6 19.96 -17.98 -1.88
N SER A 7 19.76 -19.21 -2.36
CA SER A 7 20.51 -20.38 -1.90
C SER A 7 22.02 -20.22 -2.11
N THR A 8 22.43 -19.63 -3.23
CA THR A 8 23.85 -19.33 -3.53
C THR A 8 24.42 -18.25 -2.60
N VAL A 9 23.65 -17.22 -2.25
CA VAL A 9 24.10 -16.14 -1.34
C VAL A 9 24.12 -16.57 0.13
N LEU A 10 23.20 -17.47 0.54
CA LEU A 10 23.08 -17.93 1.92
C LEU A 10 23.92 -19.19 2.24
N GLU A 11 24.68 -19.72 1.27
CA GLU A 11 25.48 -20.96 1.38
C GLU A 11 24.72 -22.12 2.06
N LYS A 12 23.41 -22.21 1.80
CA LYS A 12 22.52 -23.19 2.44
C LYS A 12 21.76 -24.00 1.41
N ASP A 13 21.59 -25.28 1.73
CA ASP A 13 20.91 -26.23 0.87
C ASP A 13 19.42 -25.84 0.72
N GLY A 14 18.86 -26.06 -0.48
CA GLY A 14 17.59 -25.47 -0.94
C GLY A 14 16.35 -25.82 -0.10
N GLY A 15 16.49 -26.71 0.88
CA GLY A 15 15.47 -27.02 1.89
C GLY A 15 15.26 -25.91 2.93
N ASP A 16 16.31 -25.22 3.36
CA ASP A 16 16.24 -24.17 4.39
C ASP A 16 15.69 -22.83 3.83
N VAL A 17 15.84 -22.60 2.52
CA VAL A 17 15.31 -21.42 1.84
C VAL A 17 13.77 -21.45 1.75
N LYS A 18 13.14 -22.63 1.86
CA LYS A 18 11.68 -22.76 1.94
C LYS A 18 11.10 -22.25 3.27
N ALA A 19 11.91 -22.12 4.31
CA ALA A 19 11.47 -21.62 5.62
C ALA A 19 11.40 -20.08 5.66
N VAL A 20 12.05 -19.39 4.72
CA VAL A 20 11.90 -17.93 4.58
C VAL A 20 10.59 -17.68 3.85
N PRO A 21 9.56 -17.12 4.51
CA PRO A 21 8.31 -16.83 3.82
C PRO A 21 8.59 -15.64 2.90
N PHE A 22 8.89 -15.91 1.62
CA PHE A 22 8.75 -14.94 0.53
C PHE A 22 7.27 -14.73 0.25
N THR A 23 6.50 -14.40 1.28
CA THR A 23 5.07 -14.17 1.13
C THR A 23 4.91 -12.82 0.46
N ASN A 24 4.46 -12.82 -0.80
CA ASN A 24 3.98 -11.61 -1.49
C ASN A 24 3.06 -10.76 -0.58
N ASN A 25 2.38 -11.41 0.35
CA ASN A 25 1.49 -10.81 1.33
C ASN A 25 2.21 -9.91 2.36
N ALA A 26 3.52 -10.01 2.54
CA ALA A 26 4.23 -9.16 3.49
C ALA A 26 4.27 -7.70 3.03
N VAL A 27 4.39 -7.45 1.73
CA VAL A 27 4.36 -6.10 1.15
C VAL A 27 2.94 -5.54 1.19
N THR A 28 1.96 -6.33 0.73
CA THR A 28 0.54 -5.96 0.82
C THR A 28 0.13 -5.64 2.25
N ARG A 29 0.45 -6.52 3.22
CA ARG A 29 0.15 -6.30 4.64
C ARG A 29 0.75 -4.99 5.16
N ARG A 30 2.01 -4.70 4.83
CA ARG A 30 2.65 -3.44 5.25
C ARG A 30 2.00 -2.22 4.60
N ILE A 31 1.57 -2.32 3.34
CA ILE A 31 0.83 -1.25 2.66
C ILE A 31 -0.52 -1.02 3.35
N ASP A 32 -1.26 -2.09 3.65
CA ASP A 32 -2.55 -2.02 4.32
C ASP A 32 -2.42 -1.38 5.72
N GLU A 33 -1.44 -1.83 6.51
CA GLU A 33 -1.16 -1.28 7.85
C GLU A 33 -0.78 0.21 7.80
N MET A 34 0.05 0.62 6.84
CA MET A 34 0.39 2.03 6.65
C MET A 34 -0.80 2.85 6.18
N SER A 35 -1.64 2.29 5.30
CA SER A 35 -2.85 2.95 4.80
C SER A 35 -3.83 3.21 5.94
N GLU A 36 -4.10 2.20 6.77
CA GLU A 36 -4.98 2.30 7.94
C GLU A 36 -4.45 3.37 8.93
N GLY A 37 -3.14 3.36 9.21
CA GLY A 37 -2.54 4.35 10.11
C GLY A 37 -2.65 5.78 9.60
N ILE A 38 -2.52 6.01 8.29
CA ILE A 38 -2.69 7.34 7.67
C ILE A 38 -4.15 7.77 7.71
N GLU A 39 -5.08 6.84 7.42
CA GLU A 39 -6.52 7.11 7.45
C GLU A 39 -6.98 7.56 8.85
N ILE A 40 -6.60 6.82 9.90
CA ILE A 40 -6.95 7.16 11.29
C ILE A 40 -6.44 8.57 11.64
N GLN A 41 -5.17 8.86 11.35
CA GLN A 41 -4.58 10.17 11.64
C GLN A 41 -5.28 11.30 10.89
N LEU A 42 -5.60 11.08 9.61
CA LEU A 42 -6.31 12.05 8.79
C LEU A 42 -7.71 12.32 9.37
N VAL A 43 -8.48 11.27 9.66
CA VAL A 43 -9.83 11.38 10.22
C VAL A 43 -9.83 12.15 11.54
N GLU A 44 -8.90 11.85 12.45
CA GLU A 44 -8.79 12.58 13.72
C GLU A 44 -8.51 14.07 13.52
N LYS A 45 -7.65 14.44 12.55
CA LYS A 45 -7.42 15.85 12.20
C LYS A 45 -8.69 16.49 11.63
N LEU A 46 -9.40 15.82 10.74
CA LEU A 46 -10.58 16.37 10.06
C LEU A 46 -11.78 16.57 11.01
N LYS A 47 -11.89 15.77 12.09
CA LYS A 47 -12.95 15.94 13.12
C LYS A 47 -12.95 17.31 13.79
N THR A 48 -11.80 17.94 13.92
CA THR A 48 -11.63 19.19 14.69
C THR A 48 -11.39 20.40 13.81
N ARG A 49 -11.25 20.22 12.49
CA ARG A 49 -10.75 21.24 11.58
C ARG A 49 -11.68 21.45 10.41
N LYS A 50 -11.67 22.68 9.89
CA LYS A 50 -12.30 22.96 8.60
C LYS A 50 -11.47 22.33 7.49
N PHE A 51 -12.15 21.65 6.59
CA PHE A 51 -11.55 21.04 5.42
C PHE A 51 -12.40 21.33 4.19
N SER A 52 -11.79 21.15 3.04
CA SER A 52 -12.44 21.17 1.73
C SER A 52 -12.23 19.82 1.07
N VAL A 53 -13.24 19.39 0.30
CA VAL A 53 -13.20 18.15 -0.46
C VAL A 53 -13.41 18.53 -1.92
N GLN A 54 -12.57 18.00 -2.79
CA GLN A 54 -12.72 18.10 -4.24
C GLN A 54 -12.84 16.70 -4.81
N MET A 55 -13.93 16.44 -5.52
CA MET A 55 -14.15 15.18 -6.23
C MET A 55 -13.94 15.44 -7.72
N ASP A 56 -13.13 14.61 -8.36
CA ASP A 56 -12.80 14.68 -9.78
C ASP A 56 -13.13 13.35 -10.45
N GLU A 57 -13.87 13.42 -11.56
CA GLU A 57 -14.22 12.25 -12.36
C GLU A 57 -13.53 12.37 -13.73
N SER A 58 -12.80 11.34 -14.13
CA SER A 58 -12.11 11.29 -15.41
C SER A 58 -12.40 9.98 -16.14
N THR A 59 -12.75 10.05 -17.42
CA THR A 59 -12.99 8.85 -18.22
C THR A 59 -11.67 8.34 -18.80
N LEU A 60 -11.30 7.10 -18.45
CA LEU A 60 -10.16 6.39 -19.02
C LEU A 60 -10.50 5.89 -20.44
N ARG A 61 -9.46 5.46 -21.17
CA ARG A 61 -9.56 5.00 -22.57
C ARG A 61 -10.28 3.65 -22.75
N ASP A 62 -11.25 3.30 -21.91
CA ASP A 62 -12.06 2.08 -22.03
C ASP A 62 -13.48 2.27 -21.45
N SER A 63 -13.97 3.51 -21.38
CA SER A 63 -15.25 3.87 -20.72
C SER A 63 -15.30 3.59 -19.21
N GLU A 64 -14.14 3.31 -18.60
CA GLU A 64 -14.00 3.25 -17.16
C GLU A 64 -13.93 4.68 -16.60
N ALA A 65 -14.79 5.02 -15.64
CA ALA A 65 -14.74 6.28 -14.92
C ALA A 65 -13.82 6.13 -13.70
N LEU A 66 -12.81 6.99 -13.61
CA LEU A 66 -11.95 7.15 -12.44
C LEU A 66 -12.52 8.27 -11.57
N LEU A 67 -12.92 7.94 -10.36
CA LEU A 67 -13.37 8.90 -9.37
C LEU A 67 -12.28 9.10 -8.30
N ILE A 68 -11.75 10.31 -8.20
CA ILE A 68 -10.72 10.68 -7.20
C ILE A 68 -11.31 11.72 -6.26
N THR A 69 -11.04 11.57 -4.97
CA THR A 69 -11.40 12.56 -3.96
C THR A 69 -10.14 13.11 -3.28
N TYR A 70 -9.97 14.42 -3.33
CA TYR A 70 -8.91 15.15 -2.64
C TYR A 70 -9.47 15.84 -1.39
N VAL A 71 -8.80 15.66 -0.25
CA VAL A 71 -9.12 16.36 0.99
C VAL A 71 -8.01 17.36 1.31
N ARG A 72 -8.38 18.62 1.53
CA ARG A 72 -7.45 19.69 1.93
C ARG A 72 -7.90 20.30 3.25
N TYR A 73 -6.99 20.32 4.22
CA TYR A 73 -7.15 20.94 5.53
C TYR A 73 -5.90 21.80 5.84
N ILE A 74 -6.00 22.70 6.81
CA ILE A 74 -4.87 23.50 7.29
C ILE A 74 -4.32 22.84 8.55
N ASP A 75 -2.98 22.67 8.63
CA ASP A 75 -2.36 22.14 9.85
C ASP A 75 -2.36 23.16 11.00
#